data_AF-A0A0F3IM07-F1
#
_entry.id   AF-A0A0F3IM07-F1
#
_cell.length_a   1.000
_cell.length_b   1.000
_cell.length_c   1.000
_cell.angle_alpha   90.00
_cell.angle_beta   90.00
_cell.angle_gamma   90.00
#
_symmetry.space_group_name_H-M   'P 1'
#
loop_
_entity.id
_entity.type
_entity.pdbx_description
1 polymer ?
#
loop_
_entity_poly.entity_id
_entity_poly.type
_entity_poly.pdbx_seq_one_letter_code
_entity_poly.pdbx_strand_id
1 'polypeptide(L)'
;MTSIQPLIVNAKKTIFSLAHSIEKNSVLTIFASPNRQSINIELLAALGCERCTVWSAEHINFLLIDGLSQADLKLIRAEYPIAFIQSLNSSIAGFPDDDLLQQLPHYRFKVFCSFSAERLIINRLNNYSLISRKEFLLSDYARLASYPALDSQSPRSSYHSTQSPVTTLFILDLIQDFEILRALILRAALPYSPLKPVVAISNRIIKHGSYLLKEIMNVLETFNISWFTPSGPVDIANALSGKQSALITASESNAAAHALSHKTCLIAPPGTIKITIQHGYECIGLRHHRSHDYAFRVNPVRFASDYILTWADEDQLPNLHPMERHKCIPVGVVKQFAEDVSVQLESGDFKNDSQSQKDHCVYDMLVAENLHSVRFSHPSKYQRLLNFINDANVSEQVKLTIRSHPAARTLELKPETKDKYRFLSGALSFDRVALYDALISPPSTILLDAAMAGVPAFVWSDNSLTGDAVNYDGLLSVADFADLQQVFASSLAHQQVSNFAWALRNTKALNGTPKAWNTILRLLNV
;
A
#
# COMPACT_ATOMS: atom_id res chain seq x y z
N MET A 1 -40.28 -13.31 25.91
CA MET A 1 -39.26 -14.14 25.24
C MET A 1 -39.82 -14.56 23.88
N THR A 2 -39.45 -13.85 22.83
CA THR A 2 -39.78 -14.21 21.44
C THR A 2 -38.68 -15.14 20.93
N SER A 3 -39.03 -16.36 20.53
CA SER A 3 -38.07 -17.29 19.94
C SER A 3 -37.70 -16.80 18.53
N ILE A 4 -36.43 -16.47 18.32
CA ILE A 4 -35.87 -16.14 17.01
C ILE A 4 -35.82 -17.46 16.20
N GLN A 5 -36.56 -17.56 15.10
CA GLN A 5 -36.41 -18.68 14.17
C GLN A 5 -35.47 -18.29 13.02
N PRO A 6 -34.46 -19.12 12.70
CA PRO A 6 -33.57 -18.87 11.58
C PRO A 6 -34.31 -18.99 10.24
N LEU A 7 -34.12 -18.00 9.35
CA LEU A 7 -34.62 -18.07 7.98
C LEU A 7 -33.61 -18.86 7.12
N ILE A 8 -33.97 -20.07 6.72
CA ILE A 8 -33.19 -20.90 5.80
C ILE A 8 -33.70 -20.63 4.37
N VAL A 9 -32.90 -19.96 3.55
CA VAL A 9 -33.29 -19.57 2.19
C VAL A 9 -32.82 -20.61 1.18
N ASN A 10 -33.75 -21.17 0.40
CA ASN A 10 -33.45 -22.05 -0.73
C ASN A 10 -33.44 -21.22 -2.02
N ALA A 11 -32.26 -21.02 -2.61
CA ALA A 11 -32.00 -20.11 -3.74
C ALA A 11 -32.67 -20.48 -5.09
N LYS A 12 -33.67 -21.37 -5.12
CA LYS A 12 -34.35 -21.77 -6.37
C LYS A 12 -35.61 -20.97 -6.71
N LYS A 13 -36.14 -20.08 -5.83
CA LYS A 13 -37.33 -19.26 -6.15
C LYS A 13 -37.24 -17.82 -5.65
N THR A 14 -37.03 -16.92 -6.62
CA THR A 14 -37.31 -15.48 -6.72
C THR A 14 -36.83 -14.51 -5.61
N ILE A 15 -35.92 -13.62 -6.02
CA ILE A 15 -35.36 -12.44 -5.31
C ILE A 15 -36.45 -11.57 -4.63
N PHE A 16 -37.64 -11.47 -5.22
CA PHE A 16 -38.77 -10.72 -4.66
C PHE A 16 -39.34 -11.30 -3.35
N SER A 17 -39.22 -12.61 -3.13
CA SER A 17 -39.69 -13.25 -1.88
C SER A 17 -38.80 -12.93 -0.68
N LEU A 18 -37.52 -12.58 -0.91
CA LEU A 18 -36.55 -12.31 0.14
C LEU A 18 -36.73 -10.88 0.68
N ALA A 19 -36.86 -9.90 -0.20
CA ALA A 19 -37.14 -8.50 0.17
C ALA A 19 -38.46 -8.38 0.96
N HIS A 20 -39.52 -9.07 0.51
CA HIS A 20 -40.83 -9.03 1.18
C HIS A 20 -40.85 -9.72 2.56
N SER A 21 -40.01 -10.74 2.79
CA SER A 21 -39.89 -11.40 4.11
C SER A 21 -39.04 -10.61 5.10
N ILE A 22 -38.06 -9.84 4.62
CA ILE A 22 -37.19 -8.99 5.46
C ILE A 22 -37.97 -7.78 6.00
N GLU A 23 -38.79 -7.12 5.16
CA GLU A 23 -39.66 -6.02 5.60
C GLU A 23 -40.70 -6.44 6.64
N LYS A 24 -41.19 -7.69 6.59
CA LYS A 24 -42.28 -8.16 7.46
C LYS A 24 -41.85 -8.75 8.81
N ASN A 25 -40.63 -9.30 8.92
CA ASN A 25 -40.28 -10.18 10.04
C ASN A 25 -39.08 -9.75 10.90
N SER A 26 -38.54 -8.54 10.73
CA SER A 26 -37.42 -8.05 11.57
C SER A 26 -36.28 -9.08 11.68
N VAL A 27 -35.83 -9.62 10.54
CA VAL A 27 -34.86 -10.72 10.49
C VAL A 27 -33.48 -10.19 10.91
N LEU A 28 -33.00 -10.63 12.08
CA LEU A 28 -31.73 -10.19 12.67
C LEU A 28 -30.50 -10.99 12.21
N THR A 29 -30.67 -12.10 11.48
CA THR A 29 -29.56 -13.00 11.08
C THR A 29 -29.92 -13.79 9.81
N ILE A 30 -28.99 -13.88 8.85
CA ILE A 30 -29.13 -14.65 7.62
C ILE A 30 -28.10 -15.81 7.63
N PHE A 31 -28.56 -17.04 7.40
CA PHE A 31 -27.71 -18.22 7.25
C PHE A 31 -27.66 -18.68 5.80
N ALA A 32 -26.47 -18.87 5.25
CA ALA A 32 -26.24 -19.42 3.92
C ALA A 32 -26.03 -20.94 3.97
N SER A 33 -26.66 -21.69 3.06
CA SER A 33 -26.55 -23.16 3.02
C SER A 33 -25.25 -23.63 2.34
N PRO A 34 -24.64 -24.76 2.77
CA PRO A 34 -23.30 -25.18 2.35
C PRO A 34 -23.12 -25.57 0.87
N ASN A 35 -24.19 -25.62 0.07
CA ASN A 35 -24.17 -26.38 -1.19
C ASN A 35 -24.47 -25.62 -2.49
N ARG A 36 -24.67 -24.28 -2.52
CA ARG A 36 -24.86 -23.55 -3.80
C ARG A 36 -24.46 -22.07 -3.74
N GLN A 37 -23.65 -21.67 -4.74
CA GLN A 37 -23.27 -20.32 -5.23
C GLN A 37 -23.02 -19.19 -4.21
N SER A 38 -21.99 -18.39 -4.50
CA SER A 38 -21.67 -17.17 -3.78
C SER A 38 -22.91 -16.27 -3.66
N ILE A 39 -23.24 -15.89 -2.42
CA ILE A 39 -24.26 -14.86 -2.17
C ILE A 39 -23.70 -13.53 -2.70
N ASN A 40 -24.52 -12.78 -3.42
CA ASN A 40 -24.14 -11.44 -3.85
C ASN A 40 -24.03 -10.54 -2.60
N ILE A 41 -22.79 -10.17 -2.25
CA ILE A 41 -22.43 -9.42 -1.05
C ILE A 41 -22.95 -7.98 -1.09
N GLU A 42 -23.09 -7.40 -2.29
CA GLU A 42 -23.68 -6.06 -2.49
C GLU A 42 -25.15 -6.03 -2.04
N LEU A 43 -25.86 -7.16 -2.20
CA LEU A 43 -27.25 -7.31 -1.78
C LEU A 43 -27.39 -7.38 -0.25
N LEU A 44 -26.46 -8.04 0.45
CA LEU A 44 -26.49 -8.14 1.92
C LEU A 44 -26.19 -6.79 2.59
N ALA A 45 -25.27 -6.01 2.01
CA ALA A 45 -24.98 -4.66 2.47
C ALA A 45 -26.16 -3.70 2.22
N ALA A 46 -26.86 -3.83 1.08
CA ALA A 46 -28.04 -3.03 0.76
C ALA A 46 -29.27 -3.34 1.63
N LEU A 47 -29.31 -4.50 2.30
CA LEU A 47 -30.44 -4.95 3.13
C LEU A 47 -30.31 -4.61 4.63
N GLY A 48 -29.28 -3.84 5.04
CA GLY A 48 -29.20 -3.31 6.42
C GLY A 48 -29.09 -4.37 7.52
N CYS A 49 -28.41 -5.50 7.25
CA CYS A 49 -28.21 -6.54 8.26
C CYS A 49 -27.11 -6.12 9.26
N GLU A 50 -27.52 -5.57 10.41
CA GLU A 50 -26.65 -4.80 11.31
C GLU A 50 -25.85 -5.58 12.37
N ARG A 51 -25.97 -6.92 12.51
CA ARG A 51 -25.42 -7.60 13.71
C ARG A 51 -24.38 -8.69 13.49
N CYS A 52 -24.55 -9.59 12.52
CA CYS A 52 -23.56 -10.63 12.20
C CYS A 52 -23.79 -11.12 10.76
N THR A 53 -22.74 -11.13 9.94
CA THR A 53 -22.79 -11.77 8.61
C THR A 53 -21.89 -12.99 8.60
N VAL A 54 -22.48 -14.15 8.33
CA VAL A 54 -21.77 -15.41 8.11
C VAL A 54 -21.75 -15.70 6.62
N TRP A 55 -20.57 -15.93 6.06
CA TRP A 55 -20.45 -16.49 4.71
C TRP A 55 -19.47 -17.67 4.72
N SER A 56 -19.69 -18.62 3.80
CA SER A 56 -18.81 -19.78 3.63
C SER A 56 -18.12 -19.68 2.28
N ALA A 57 -16.80 -19.85 2.25
CA ALA A 57 -16.02 -20.04 1.03
C ALA A 57 -15.13 -21.27 1.22
N GLU A 58 -15.12 -22.18 0.24
CA GLU A 58 -14.24 -23.36 0.24
C GLU A 58 -14.31 -24.23 1.52
N HIS A 59 -15.52 -24.44 2.05
CA HIS A 59 -15.78 -25.17 3.31
C HIS A 59 -15.29 -24.48 4.59
N ILE A 60 -14.92 -23.21 4.51
CA ILE A 60 -14.48 -22.41 5.66
C ILE A 60 -15.51 -21.33 5.92
N ASN A 61 -16.02 -21.30 7.15
CA ASN A 61 -16.98 -20.31 7.57
C ASN A 61 -16.26 -19.07 8.11
N PHE A 62 -16.64 -17.90 7.60
CA PHE A 62 -16.16 -16.59 8.04
C PHE A 62 -17.26 -15.88 8.84
N LEU A 63 -16.86 -15.12 9.86
CA LEU A 63 -17.78 -14.35 10.67
C LEU A 63 -17.36 -12.88 10.70
N LEU A 64 -18.24 -11.99 10.23
CA LEU A 64 -18.12 -10.54 10.36
C LEU A 64 -19.00 -10.07 11.52
N ILE A 65 -18.39 -9.39 12.49
CA ILE A 65 -19.07 -8.91 13.70
C ILE A 65 -18.99 -7.38 13.77
N ASP A 66 -20.15 -6.74 13.66
CA ASP A 66 -20.34 -5.31 13.91
C ASP A 66 -20.83 -5.12 15.35
N GLY A 67 -19.89 -4.90 16.27
CA GLY A 67 -20.18 -4.73 17.70
C GLY A 67 -20.31 -6.06 18.45
N LEU A 68 -19.19 -6.59 18.94
CA LEU A 68 -19.16 -7.82 19.71
C LEU A 68 -19.91 -7.67 21.05
N SER A 69 -20.80 -8.62 21.39
CA SER A 69 -21.36 -8.79 22.73
C SER A 69 -20.97 -10.15 23.35
N GLN A 70 -21.21 -10.32 24.66
CA GLN A 70 -20.94 -11.59 25.34
C GLN A 70 -21.81 -12.74 24.82
N ALA A 71 -23.01 -12.46 24.31
CA ALA A 71 -23.89 -13.47 23.72
C ALA A 71 -23.32 -13.99 22.38
N ASP A 72 -22.73 -13.10 21.59
CA ASP A 72 -22.10 -13.44 20.30
C ASP A 72 -20.87 -14.32 20.52
N LEU A 73 -20.09 -14.05 21.56
CA LEU A 73 -18.92 -14.86 21.94
C LEU A 73 -19.25 -16.32 22.30
N LYS A 74 -20.44 -16.57 22.89
CA LYS A 74 -20.90 -17.93 23.17
C LYS A 74 -21.33 -18.68 21.90
N LEU A 75 -21.75 -17.96 20.86
CA LEU A 75 -22.12 -18.51 19.55
C LEU A 75 -20.88 -18.80 18.67
N ILE A 76 -19.82 -18.00 18.79
CA ILE A 76 -18.53 -18.20 18.08
C ILE A 76 -17.86 -19.53 18.44
N ARG A 77 -18.11 -20.04 19.65
CA ARG A 77 -17.52 -21.25 20.24
C ARG A 77 -17.75 -22.57 19.48
N ALA A 78 -18.50 -22.58 18.36
CA ALA A 78 -18.94 -23.81 17.73
C ALA A 78 -18.37 -24.12 16.32
N GLU A 79 -18.14 -23.16 15.41
CA GLU A 79 -18.03 -23.52 13.97
C GLU A 79 -17.13 -22.65 13.05
N TYR A 80 -16.32 -21.72 13.57
CA TYR A 80 -15.61 -20.72 12.73
C TYR A 80 -14.10 -20.60 13.03
N PRO A 81 -13.19 -20.84 12.06
CA PRO A 81 -11.74 -20.71 12.26
C PRO A 81 -11.20 -19.27 12.05
N ILE A 82 -11.99 -18.36 11.48
CA ILE A 82 -11.60 -16.96 11.22
C ILE A 82 -12.75 -16.01 11.54
N ALA A 83 -12.47 -14.94 12.27
CA ALA A 83 -13.43 -13.89 12.59
C ALA A 83 -12.85 -12.49 12.35
N PHE A 84 -13.65 -11.57 11.80
CA PHE A 84 -13.33 -10.15 11.69
C PHE A 84 -14.21 -9.34 12.64
N ILE A 85 -13.57 -8.56 13.50
CA ILE A 85 -14.19 -7.67 14.47
C ILE A 85 -14.01 -6.24 13.97
N GLN A 86 -15.12 -5.61 13.57
CA GLN A 86 -15.10 -4.25 13.06
C GLN A 86 -15.08 -3.21 14.19
N SER A 87 -15.85 -3.46 15.25
CA SER A 87 -15.94 -2.58 16.41
C SER A 87 -16.20 -3.37 17.69
N LEU A 88 -15.69 -2.86 18.82
CA LEU A 88 -16.06 -3.34 20.15
C LEU A 88 -17.09 -2.37 20.75
N ASN A 89 -18.17 -2.92 21.29
CA ASN A 89 -19.11 -2.11 22.07
C ASN A 89 -18.46 -1.69 23.40
N SER A 90 -18.76 -0.47 23.87
CA SER A 90 -18.31 0.07 25.16
C SER A 90 -18.71 -0.81 26.35
N SER A 91 -19.76 -1.64 26.20
CA SER A 91 -20.13 -2.65 27.20
C SER A 91 -19.02 -3.69 27.45
N ILE A 92 -18.15 -3.99 26.48
CA ILE A 92 -16.99 -4.88 26.69
C ILE A 92 -15.86 -4.16 27.45
N ALA A 93 -15.78 -2.83 27.38
CA ALA A 93 -14.69 -2.05 27.98
C ALA A 93 -14.75 -1.98 29.52
N GLY A 94 -15.93 -2.17 30.13
CA GLY A 94 -16.19 -1.89 31.55
C GLY A 94 -16.01 -3.04 32.56
N PHE A 95 -15.55 -4.23 32.15
CA PHE A 95 -15.51 -5.39 33.06
C PHE A 95 -14.14 -5.60 33.73
N PRO A 96 -14.06 -5.71 35.08
CA PRO A 96 -12.77 -5.78 35.76
C PRO A 96 -12.10 -7.16 35.87
N ASP A 97 -12.81 -8.30 35.84
CA ASP A 97 -12.22 -9.54 36.39
C ASP A 97 -12.46 -10.87 35.61
N ASP A 98 -13.04 -10.85 34.41
CA ASP A 98 -13.19 -12.05 33.57
C ASP A 98 -12.98 -11.68 32.09
N ASP A 99 -11.72 -11.46 31.70
CA ASP A 99 -11.40 -10.95 30.36
C ASP A 99 -11.61 -12.06 29.30
N LEU A 100 -12.86 -12.22 28.85
CA LEU A 100 -13.27 -13.13 27.78
C LEU A 100 -12.43 -12.92 26.51
N LEU A 101 -11.89 -11.71 26.31
CA LEU A 101 -10.95 -11.38 25.23
C LEU A 101 -9.59 -12.08 25.41
N GLN A 102 -9.14 -12.29 26.65
CA GLN A 102 -7.93 -13.09 26.93
C GLN A 102 -8.15 -14.59 26.72
N GLN A 103 -9.40 -15.05 26.68
CA GLN A 103 -9.73 -16.44 26.37
C GLN A 103 -9.80 -16.73 24.87
N LEU A 104 -9.99 -15.70 24.03
CA LEU A 104 -10.04 -15.82 22.56
C LEU A 104 -8.89 -16.66 21.93
N PRO A 105 -7.63 -16.52 22.37
CA PRO A 105 -6.50 -17.30 21.82
C PRO A 105 -6.64 -18.81 22.05
N HIS A 106 -7.36 -19.23 23.09
CA HIS A 106 -7.52 -20.65 23.41
C HIS A 106 -8.47 -21.38 22.45
N TYR A 107 -9.23 -20.65 21.62
CA TYR A 107 -10.22 -21.23 20.72
C TYR A 107 -9.69 -21.50 19.30
N ARG A 108 -8.37 -21.43 19.06
CA ARG A 108 -7.72 -21.77 17.78
C ARG A 108 -8.27 -21.06 16.53
N PHE A 109 -8.93 -19.90 16.68
CA PHE A 109 -9.34 -19.08 15.54
C PHE A 109 -8.52 -17.81 15.43
N LYS A 110 -8.35 -17.33 14.20
CA LYS A 110 -7.62 -16.10 13.91
C LYS A 110 -8.56 -14.91 13.95
N VAL A 111 -8.28 -13.98 14.85
CA VAL A 111 -9.05 -12.75 14.99
C VAL A 111 -8.41 -11.66 14.13
N PHE A 112 -9.22 -11.08 13.27
CA PHE A 112 -8.87 -9.89 12.52
C PHE A 112 -9.62 -8.70 13.11
N CYS A 113 -8.93 -7.58 13.26
CA CYS A 113 -9.51 -6.36 13.79
C CYS A 113 -9.37 -5.25 12.75
N SER A 114 -10.43 -4.45 12.61
CA SER A 114 -10.34 -3.17 11.91
C SER A 114 -9.34 -2.27 12.63
N PHE A 115 -8.53 -1.51 11.88
CA PHE A 115 -7.58 -0.53 12.43
C PHE A 115 -8.27 0.58 13.25
N SER A 116 -9.53 0.93 12.94
CA SER A 116 -10.33 1.84 13.76
C SER A 116 -10.54 1.34 15.20
N ALA A 117 -10.47 0.03 15.41
CA ALA A 117 -10.59 -0.60 16.71
C ALA A 117 -9.25 -0.71 17.47
N GLU A 118 -8.11 -0.41 16.81
CA GLU A 118 -6.75 -0.47 17.37
C GLU A 118 -6.64 0.34 18.68
N ARG A 119 -7.29 1.52 18.74
CA ARG A 119 -7.29 2.38 19.93
C ARG A 119 -7.93 1.75 21.18
N LEU A 120 -8.86 0.81 21.01
CA LEU A 120 -9.53 0.10 22.12
C LEU A 120 -8.95 -1.29 22.36
N ILE A 121 -8.34 -1.91 21.34
CA ILE A 121 -8.01 -3.33 21.30
C ILE A 121 -6.58 -3.64 21.74
N ILE A 122 -5.60 -2.75 21.49
CA ILE A 122 -4.18 -3.00 21.78
C ILE A 122 -3.94 -3.54 23.20
N ASN A 123 -4.83 -3.23 24.15
CA ASN A 123 -4.66 -3.59 25.53
C ASN A 123 -5.23 -4.95 25.97
N ARG A 124 -6.02 -5.67 25.15
CA ARG A 124 -6.83 -6.82 25.66
C ARG A 124 -6.89 -8.09 24.80
N LEU A 125 -6.44 -8.08 23.54
CA LEU A 125 -6.43 -9.28 22.68
C LEU A 125 -5.03 -9.86 22.52
N ASN A 126 -4.77 -11.04 23.10
CA ASN A 126 -3.57 -11.79 22.75
C ASN A 126 -3.78 -12.37 21.33
N ASN A 127 -2.85 -12.15 20.40
CA ASN A 127 -2.90 -12.65 19.01
C ASN A 127 -4.10 -12.19 18.15
N TYR A 128 -3.97 -11.02 17.52
CA TYR A 128 -4.88 -10.52 16.48
C TYR A 128 -4.12 -10.04 15.25
N SER A 129 -4.74 -9.98 14.08
CA SER A 129 -4.15 -9.35 12.89
C SER A 129 -4.91 -8.08 12.53
N LEU A 130 -4.21 -6.98 12.30
CA LEU A 130 -4.83 -5.77 11.74
C LEU A 130 -4.98 -5.92 10.23
N ILE A 131 -6.20 -5.74 9.75
CA ILE A 131 -6.54 -5.81 8.33
C ILE A 131 -7.75 -4.87 8.10
N SER A 132 -7.86 -4.27 6.93
CA SER A 132 -9.06 -3.48 6.62
C SER A 132 -10.23 -4.43 6.33
N ARG A 133 -11.47 -3.99 6.53
CA ARG A 133 -12.67 -4.79 6.21
C ARG A 133 -12.65 -5.23 4.74
N LYS A 134 -12.29 -4.33 3.84
CA LYS A 134 -12.18 -4.60 2.40
C LYS A 134 -11.12 -5.66 2.11
N GLU A 135 -9.94 -5.52 2.71
CA GLU A 135 -8.85 -6.50 2.54
C GLU A 135 -9.25 -7.87 3.14
N PHE A 136 -9.98 -7.91 4.27
CA PHE A 136 -10.52 -9.15 4.82
C PHE A 136 -11.54 -9.83 3.89
N LEU A 137 -12.48 -9.05 3.35
CA LEU A 137 -13.52 -9.52 2.43
C LEU A 137 -12.96 -10.03 1.10
N LEU A 138 -11.84 -9.45 0.64
CA LEU A 138 -11.22 -9.78 -0.64
C LEU A 138 -10.08 -10.79 -0.55
N SER A 139 -9.67 -11.16 0.67
CA SER A 139 -8.61 -12.14 0.88
C SER A 139 -9.16 -13.57 0.91
N ASP A 140 -8.44 -14.50 0.28
CA ASP A 140 -8.68 -15.94 0.46
C ASP A 140 -8.15 -16.43 1.83
N TYR A 141 -8.47 -17.68 2.17
CA TYR A 141 -8.03 -18.27 3.43
C TYR A 141 -6.50 -18.33 3.56
N ALA A 142 -5.77 -18.66 2.49
CA ALA A 142 -4.30 -18.77 2.54
C ALA A 142 -3.66 -17.42 2.85
N ARG A 143 -4.15 -16.36 2.20
CA ARG A 143 -3.76 -14.97 2.42
C ARG A 143 -4.08 -14.54 3.85
N LEU A 144 -5.31 -14.76 4.31
CA LEU A 144 -5.71 -14.46 5.70
C LEU A 144 -4.86 -15.24 6.71
N ALA A 145 -4.69 -16.55 6.53
CA ALA A 145 -3.88 -17.40 7.39
C ALA A 145 -2.42 -16.92 7.47
N SER A 146 -1.89 -16.29 6.42
CA SER A 146 -0.53 -15.74 6.37
C SER A 146 -0.31 -14.42 7.11
N TYR A 147 -1.39 -13.71 7.51
CA TYR A 147 -1.23 -12.45 8.24
C TYR A 147 -0.46 -12.65 9.56
N PRO A 148 0.52 -11.79 9.90
CA PRO A 148 1.18 -11.91 11.19
C PRO A 148 0.17 -11.64 12.31
N ALA A 149 0.10 -12.54 13.30
CA ALA A 149 -0.53 -12.21 14.57
C ALA A 149 0.33 -11.14 15.26
N LEU A 150 -0.31 -10.07 15.70
CA LEU A 150 0.17 -9.13 16.69
C LEU A 150 -0.12 -9.75 18.05
N ASP A 151 0.93 -10.10 18.76
CA ASP A 151 0.78 -10.57 20.13
C ASP A 151 0.66 -9.35 21.04
N SER A 152 -0.46 -9.19 21.76
CA SER A 152 -0.53 -8.18 22.84
C SER A 152 0.36 -8.54 24.03
N GLN A 153 0.95 -9.75 24.03
CA GLN A 153 2.01 -10.16 24.94
C GLN A 153 3.42 -9.95 24.37
N SER A 154 3.68 -8.88 23.61
CA SER A 154 4.97 -8.21 23.86
C SER A 154 5.00 -7.90 25.36
N PRO A 155 6.00 -8.40 26.10
CA PRO A 155 5.90 -8.63 27.54
C PRO A 155 5.52 -7.35 28.29
N ARG A 156 4.28 -7.30 28.78
CA ARG A 156 3.81 -6.30 29.75
C ARG A 156 4.34 -6.55 31.16
N SER A 157 5.26 -7.49 31.35
CA SER A 157 5.94 -7.63 32.63
C SER A 157 7.11 -6.64 32.67
N SER A 158 6.93 -5.52 33.36
CA SER A 158 8.04 -4.85 34.08
C SER A 158 9.30 -4.51 33.25
N TYR A 159 9.19 -4.26 31.95
CA TYR A 159 10.27 -3.69 31.15
C TYR A 159 10.35 -2.16 31.38
N HIS A 160 10.67 -1.79 32.62
CA HIS A 160 11.71 -0.77 32.82
C HIS A 160 13.07 -1.44 32.52
N SER A 161 13.23 -2.07 31.34
CA SER A 161 14.59 -2.36 30.91
C SER A 161 15.19 -1.02 30.57
N THR A 162 16.32 -0.76 31.19
CA THR A 162 17.22 0.35 30.93
C THR A 162 17.87 0.24 29.54
N GLN A 163 17.31 -0.54 28.61
CA GLN A 163 17.85 -0.67 27.27
C GLN A 163 17.60 0.64 26.52
N SER A 164 18.70 1.27 26.15
CA SER A 164 18.68 2.48 25.34
C SER A 164 17.97 2.19 24.00
N PRO A 165 17.14 3.12 23.50
CA PRO A 165 16.45 2.92 22.23
C PRO A 165 17.44 2.65 21.10
N VAL A 166 17.05 1.81 20.16
CA VAL A 166 17.89 1.44 19.02
C VAL A 166 18.02 2.64 18.10
N THR A 167 19.25 3.11 17.85
CA THR A 167 19.49 4.18 16.86
C THR A 167 19.14 3.65 15.48
N THR A 168 18.15 4.26 14.82
CA THR A 168 17.70 3.86 13.48
C THR A 168 18.00 4.98 12.50
N LEU A 169 18.97 4.78 11.63
CA LEU A 169 19.39 5.76 10.64
C LEU A 169 18.72 5.49 9.30
N PHE A 170 18.03 6.49 8.75
CA PHE A 170 17.45 6.48 7.42
C PHE A 170 18.34 7.27 6.45
N ILE A 171 18.65 6.72 5.28
CA ILE A 171 19.35 7.43 4.21
C ILE A 171 18.34 7.94 3.17
N LEU A 172 18.36 9.25 2.92
CA LEU A 172 17.66 9.89 1.79
C LEU A 172 18.71 10.35 0.76
N ASP A 173 18.84 9.60 -0.34
CA ASP A 173 19.78 9.90 -1.43
C ASP A 173 19.08 10.17 -2.77
N LEU A 174 18.04 9.40 -3.09
CA LEU A 174 17.16 9.62 -4.24
C LEU A 174 15.85 10.29 -3.82
N ILE A 175 15.25 11.06 -4.74
CA ILE A 175 13.99 11.76 -4.46
C ILE A 175 12.89 10.78 -4.00
N GLN A 176 12.88 9.58 -4.57
CA GLN A 176 11.93 8.52 -4.23
C GLN A 176 12.13 8.01 -2.81
N ASP A 177 13.33 8.08 -2.23
CA ASP A 177 13.61 7.54 -0.90
C ASP A 177 12.69 8.13 0.17
N PHE A 178 12.41 9.43 0.08
CA PHE A 178 11.54 10.08 1.04
C PHE A 178 10.10 9.57 0.94
N GLU A 179 9.57 9.38 -0.27
CA GLU A 179 8.19 8.88 -0.45
C GLU A 179 8.00 7.47 0.15
N ILE A 180 9.06 6.65 0.13
CA ILE A 180 9.06 5.29 0.68
C ILE A 180 9.29 5.29 2.19
N LEU A 181 10.33 5.98 2.65
CA LEU A 181 10.78 5.91 4.03
C LEU A 181 9.95 6.78 4.98
N ARG A 182 9.23 7.79 4.47
CA ARG A 182 8.46 8.73 5.31
C ARG A 182 7.56 8.03 6.33
N ALA A 183 6.78 7.04 5.91
CA ALA A 183 5.85 6.34 6.80
C ALA A 183 6.59 5.64 7.97
N LEU A 184 7.76 5.05 7.70
CA LEU A 184 8.59 4.40 8.72
C LEU A 184 9.33 5.41 9.60
N ILE A 185 9.79 6.53 9.04
CA ILE A 185 10.39 7.64 9.79
C ILE A 185 9.38 8.18 10.80
N LEU A 186 8.13 8.42 10.37
CA LEU A 186 7.05 8.90 11.23
C LEU A 186 6.73 7.91 12.35
N ARG A 187 6.63 6.61 12.03
CA ARG A 187 6.42 5.55 13.04
C ARG A 187 7.57 5.49 14.05
N ALA A 188 8.81 5.61 13.58
CA ALA A 188 9.98 5.64 14.46
C ALA A 188 10.02 6.86 15.37
N ALA A 189 9.44 7.99 14.96
CA ALA A 189 9.41 9.22 15.74
C ALA A 189 8.31 9.27 16.81
N LEU A 190 7.42 8.28 16.87
CA LEU A 190 6.35 8.24 17.87
C LEU A 190 6.93 8.06 19.29
N PRO A 191 6.34 8.69 20.33
CA PRO A 191 6.89 8.66 21.70
C PRO A 191 7.13 7.28 22.31
N TYR A 192 6.38 6.27 21.87
CA TYR A 192 6.45 4.90 22.36
C TYR A 192 7.22 3.95 21.43
N SER A 193 7.83 4.49 20.37
CA SER A 193 8.68 3.71 19.48
C SER A 193 9.95 3.27 20.22
N PRO A 194 10.35 1.99 20.15
CA PRO A 194 11.64 1.54 20.69
C PRO A 194 12.83 2.03 19.84
N LEU A 195 12.56 2.66 18.70
CA LEU A 195 13.54 3.19 17.77
C LEU A 195 13.75 4.68 17.99
N LYS A 196 15.00 5.12 17.85
CA LYS A 196 15.37 6.54 17.81
C LYS A 196 15.77 6.93 16.38
N PRO A 197 14.91 7.62 15.61
CA PRO A 197 15.20 7.94 14.22
C PRO A 197 16.27 9.03 14.08
N VAL A 198 17.16 8.83 13.11
CA VAL A 198 18.11 9.83 12.61
C VAL A 198 18.05 9.80 11.08
N VAL A 199 18.10 10.95 10.41
CA VAL A 199 18.01 11.02 8.95
C VAL A 199 19.28 11.62 8.34
N ALA A 200 19.93 10.87 7.45
CA ALA A 200 21.02 11.38 6.63
C ALA A 200 20.48 11.84 5.27
N ILE A 201 20.61 13.13 4.95
CA ILE A 201 20.12 13.72 3.70
C ILE A 201 21.30 14.01 2.79
N SER A 202 21.39 13.34 1.65
CA SER A 202 22.52 13.54 0.75
C SER A 202 22.50 14.90 0.05
N ASN A 203 23.67 15.36 -0.41
CA ASN A 203 23.79 16.55 -1.24
C ASN A 203 22.99 16.46 -2.55
N ARG A 204 22.64 15.25 -3.02
CA ARG A 204 21.82 15.07 -4.22
C ARG A 204 20.40 15.59 -3.98
N ILE A 205 19.79 15.25 -2.84
CA ILE A 205 18.47 15.76 -2.45
C ILE A 205 18.49 17.28 -2.31
N ILE A 206 19.50 17.83 -1.63
CA ILE A 206 19.63 19.27 -1.40
C ILE A 206 19.70 20.04 -2.73
N LYS A 207 20.40 19.50 -3.74
CA LYS A 207 20.53 20.12 -5.07
C LYS A 207 19.27 20.01 -5.94
N HIS A 208 18.43 19.01 -5.74
CA HIS A 208 17.26 18.77 -6.60
C HIS A 208 16.14 19.81 -6.44
N GLY A 209 16.17 20.64 -5.40
CA GLY A 209 15.35 21.86 -5.31
C GLY A 209 14.64 22.05 -3.96
N SER A 210 14.10 23.25 -3.80
CA SER A 210 13.57 23.74 -2.51
C SER A 210 12.28 23.05 -2.05
N TYR A 211 11.45 22.51 -2.95
CA TYR A 211 10.13 22.01 -2.55
C TYR A 211 10.20 20.68 -1.76
N LEU A 212 10.93 19.69 -2.28
CA LEU A 212 11.07 18.39 -1.62
C LEU A 212 11.83 18.55 -0.31
N LEU A 213 12.91 19.34 -0.34
CA LEU A 213 13.67 19.66 0.87
C LEU A 213 12.77 20.34 1.91
N LYS A 214 11.93 21.31 1.52
CA LYS A 214 10.98 21.95 2.44
C LYS A 214 10.02 20.94 3.07
N GLU A 215 9.53 19.96 2.31
CA GLU A 215 8.65 18.93 2.83
C GLU A 215 9.36 17.97 3.79
N ILE A 216 10.58 17.54 3.44
CA ILE A 216 11.44 16.73 4.32
C ILE A 216 11.68 17.49 5.63
N MET A 217 12.15 18.74 5.54
CA MET A 217 12.44 19.59 6.68
C MET A 217 11.23 19.81 7.57
N ASN A 218 10.05 20.05 6.99
CA ASN A 218 8.81 20.20 7.74
C ASN A 218 8.50 18.94 8.57
N VAL A 219 8.68 17.74 8.01
CA VAL A 219 8.51 16.48 8.76
C VAL A 219 9.55 16.36 9.87
N LEU A 220 10.83 16.60 9.58
CA LEU A 220 11.89 16.44 10.57
C LEU A 220 11.74 17.43 11.74
N GLU A 221 11.38 18.67 11.46
CA GLU A 221 11.15 19.71 12.46
C GLU A 221 9.89 19.42 13.30
N THR A 222 8.78 19.05 12.65
CA THR A 222 7.51 18.75 13.33
C THR A 222 7.65 17.62 14.36
N PHE A 223 8.45 16.61 14.05
CA PHE A 223 8.66 15.44 14.90
C PHE A 223 9.98 15.48 15.68
N ASN A 224 10.70 16.60 15.65
CA ASN A 224 12.00 16.79 16.31
C ASN A 224 13.01 15.66 16.01
N ILE A 225 13.06 15.23 14.74
CA ILE A 225 13.92 14.16 14.26
C ILE A 225 15.31 14.73 13.95
N SER A 226 16.34 14.13 14.53
CA SER A 226 17.72 14.53 14.26
C SER A 226 18.11 14.19 12.82
N TRP A 227 18.80 15.11 12.15
CA TRP A 227 19.27 14.89 10.79
C TRP A 227 20.60 15.59 10.52
N PHE A 228 21.29 15.15 9.47
CA PHE A 228 22.55 15.77 9.03
C PHE A 228 22.80 15.52 7.54
N THR A 229 23.70 16.31 6.96
CA THR A 229 24.17 16.15 5.58
C THR A 229 25.54 15.47 5.58
N PRO A 230 25.65 14.19 5.18
CA PRO A 230 26.94 13.50 5.14
C PRO A 230 27.80 14.01 3.98
N SER A 231 29.12 14.10 4.20
CA SER A 231 30.12 14.32 3.15
C SER A 231 30.35 13.06 2.33
N GLY A 232 30.08 11.89 2.91
CA GLY A 232 30.17 10.60 2.25
C GLY A 232 29.74 9.42 3.14
N PRO A 233 29.93 8.17 2.67
CA PRO A 233 29.50 6.97 3.38
C PRO A 233 30.04 6.84 4.81
N VAL A 234 31.28 7.29 5.04
CA VAL A 234 31.99 7.18 6.33
C VAL A 234 31.28 7.99 7.42
N ASP A 235 30.79 9.18 7.11
CA ASP A 235 30.07 10.02 8.08
C ASP A 235 28.79 9.32 8.56
N ILE A 236 28.09 8.64 7.66
CA ILE A 236 26.88 7.88 7.98
C ILE A 236 27.23 6.67 8.85
N ALA A 237 28.30 5.93 8.53
CA ALA A 237 28.75 4.80 9.33
C ALA A 237 29.20 5.22 10.73
N ASN A 238 29.88 6.36 10.86
CA ASN A 238 30.29 6.92 12.14
C ASN A 238 29.09 7.29 13.03
N ALA A 239 27.98 7.75 12.45
CA ALA A 239 26.75 8.03 13.18
C ALA A 239 26.08 6.78 13.79
N LEU A 240 26.45 5.58 13.31
CA LEU A 240 25.94 4.28 13.79
C LEU A 240 26.86 3.64 14.86
N SER A 241 28.09 4.14 15.03
CA SER A 241 29.12 3.52 15.87
C SER A 241 28.75 3.47 17.37
N GLY A 242 29.14 2.36 18.02
CA GLY A 242 29.10 2.21 19.47
C GLY A 242 27.72 1.87 20.07
N LYS A 243 26.73 1.50 19.24
CA LYS A 243 25.36 1.18 19.69
C LYS A 243 24.75 0.05 18.84
N GLN A 244 23.78 -0.66 19.41
CA GLN A 244 22.85 -1.44 18.59
C GLN A 244 22.09 -0.46 17.68
N SER A 245 22.13 -0.73 16.38
CA SER A 245 21.60 0.21 15.40
C SER A 245 20.98 -0.48 14.19
N ALA A 246 20.13 0.26 13.49
CA ALA A 246 19.56 -0.12 12.22
C ALA A 246 19.93 0.91 11.16
N LEU A 247 20.27 0.45 9.98
CA LEU A 247 20.47 1.27 8.78
C LEU A 247 19.36 0.94 7.79
N ILE A 248 18.50 1.90 7.50
CA ILE A 248 17.34 1.73 6.62
C ILE A 248 17.50 2.60 5.37
N THR A 249 17.33 1.98 4.20
CA THR A 249 17.45 2.61 2.89
C THR A 249 16.26 2.24 2.01
N ALA A 250 15.95 3.04 0.99
CA ALA A 250 14.96 2.68 -0.05
C ALA A 250 15.57 2.51 -1.45
N SER A 251 16.89 2.73 -1.57
CA SER A 251 17.64 2.65 -2.82
C SER A 251 19.06 2.15 -2.55
N GLU A 252 19.22 0.85 -2.29
CA GLU A 252 20.53 0.23 -2.09
C GLU A 252 20.75 -0.87 -3.11
N SER A 253 21.84 -0.80 -3.86
CA SER A 253 22.43 -1.90 -4.64
C SER A 253 23.80 -1.44 -5.17
N ASN A 254 24.59 -2.34 -5.75
CA ASN A 254 25.86 -1.96 -6.40
C ASN A 254 25.70 -1.11 -7.68
N ALA A 255 24.47 -0.70 -8.04
CA ALA A 255 24.23 0.24 -9.13
C ALA A 255 24.80 1.63 -8.80
N ALA A 256 25.36 2.32 -9.80
CA ALA A 256 26.04 3.62 -9.60
C ALA A 256 25.13 4.69 -8.97
N ALA A 257 23.84 4.69 -9.30
CA ALA A 257 22.86 5.60 -8.71
C ALA A 257 22.69 5.39 -7.19
N HIS A 258 22.93 4.18 -6.69
CA HIS A 258 22.73 3.76 -5.30
C HIS A 258 24.04 3.72 -4.50
N ALA A 259 25.13 4.28 -5.05
CA ALA A 259 26.48 4.11 -4.51
C ALA A 259 26.66 4.62 -3.08
N LEU A 260 25.93 5.67 -2.65
CA LEU A 260 26.00 6.16 -1.27
C LEU A 260 25.48 5.08 -0.30
N SER A 261 24.23 4.67 -0.46
CA SER A 261 23.58 3.65 0.36
C SER A 261 24.36 2.33 0.37
N HIS A 262 24.79 1.86 -0.81
CA HIS A 262 25.53 0.60 -0.94
C HIS A 262 26.87 0.62 -0.21
N LYS A 263 27.67 1.68 -0.42
CA LYS A 263 28.95 1.82 0.27
C LYS A 263 28.78 1.95 1.77
N THR A 264 27.76 2.67 2.24
CA THR A 264 27.45 2.77 3.67
C THR A 264 27.09 1.39 4.24
N CYS A 265 26.27 0.60 3.56
CA CYS A 265 25.96 -0.76 3.98
C CYS A 265 27.22 -1.64 4.09
N LEU A 266 28.17 -1.52 3.15
CA LEU A 266 29.43 -2.29 3.19
C LEU A 266 30.33 -1.93 4.39
N ILE A 267 30.30 -0.68 4.84
CA ILE A 267 31.18 -0.19 5.92
C ILE A 267 30.46 0.05 7.25
N ALA A 268 29.17 -0.30 7.34
CA ALA A 268 28.39 -0.13 8.56
C ALA A 268 29.06 -0.90 9.72
N PRO A 269 29.09 -0.34 10.94
CA PRO A 269 29.79 -0.95 12.05
C PRO A 269 29.16 -2.29 12.45
N PRO A 270 29.96 -3.22 13.03
CA PRO A 270 29.43 -4.48 13.56
C PRO A 270 28.27 -4.24 14.54
N GLY A 271 27.21 -5.05 14.44
CA GLY A 271 25.99 -4.88 15.23
C GLY A 271 24.93 -3.96 14.60
N THR A 272 25.19 -3.41 13.41
CA THR A 272 24.17 -2.71 12.61
C THR A 272 23.38 -3.69 11.76
N ILE A 273 22.05 -3.70 11.89
CA ILE A 273 21.17 -4.40 10.94
C ILE A 273 20.90 -3.49 9.74
N LYS A 274 21.18 -3.99 8.53
CA LYS A 274 21.06 -3.23 7.29
C LYS A 274 19.83 -3.69 6.52
N ILE A 275 18.90 -2.78 6.28
CA ILE A 275 17.62 -3.05 5.64
C ILE A 275 17.49 -2.13 4.43
N THR A 276 17.20 -2.70 3.27
CA THR A 276 16.74 -1.92 2.11
C THR A 276 15.30 -2.23 1.80
N ILE A 277 14.57 -1.25 1.29
CA ILE A 277 13.15 -1.34 0.97
C ILE A 277 12.97 -1.04 -0.50
N GLN A 278 12.23 -1.88 -1.20
CA GLN A 278 11.87 -1.63 -2.59
C GLN A 278 11.13 -0.29 -2.72
N HIS A 279 11.59 0.58 -3.63
CA HIS A 279 10.97 1.89 -3.88
C HIS A 279 10.02 1.94 -5.08
N GLY A 280 9.79 0.80 -5.73
CA GLY A 280 9.01 0.74 -6.94
C GLY A 280 9.03 -0.61 -7.63
N TYR A 281 8.09 -0.84 -8.55
CA TYR A 281 8.10 -2.02 -9.42
C TYR A 281 9.30 -2.10 -10.35
N GLU A 282 9.96 -0.97 -10.59
CA GLU A 282 11.14 -0.86 -11.44
C GLU A 282 12.38 -0.59 -10.60
N CYS A 283 12.69 -1.51 -9.69
CA CYS A 283 13.84 -1.39 -8.80
C CYS A 283 15.02 -2.23 -9.33
N ILE A 284 16.17 -1.58 -9.50
CA ILE A 284 17.40 -2.20 -10.05
C ILE A 284 17.84 -3.37 -9.13
N GLY A 285 18.02 -4.56 -9.70
CA GLY A 285 18.30 -5.80 -8.98
C GLY A 285 17.11 -6.58 -8.45
N LEU A 286 15.86 -6.09 -8.62
CA LEU A 286 14.66 -6.82 -8.20
C LEU A 286 13.76 -7.12 -9.40
N ARG A 287 13.14 -6.08 -9.95
CA ARG A 287 12.24 -6.12 -11.10
C ARG A 287 12.55 -4.88 -11.92
N HIS A 288 13.14 -5.03 -13.10
CA HIS A 288 13.52 -3.90 -13.94
C HIS A 288 13.55 -4.25 -15.42
N HIS A 289 13.62 -3.21 -16.24
CA HIS A 289 13.61 -3.35 -17.69
C HIS A 289 14.82 -4.13 -18.23
N ARG A 290 14.60 -4.80 -19.36
CA ARG A 290 15.63 -5.51 -20.15
C ARG A 290 16.82 -4.62 -20.52
N SER A 291 16.65 -3.32 -20.78
CA SER A 291 17.80 -2.42 -21.01
C SER A 291 18.73 -2.34 -19.80
N HIS A 292 18.19 -2.43 -18.58
CA HIS A 292 19.04 -2.52 -17.39
C HIS A 292 19.74 -3.89 -17.33
N ASP A 293 19.08 -4.99 -17.72
CA ASP A 293 19.76 -6.29 -17.85
C ASP A 293 20.96 -6.20 -18.78
N TYR A 294 20.84 -5.50 -19.92
CA TYR A 294 21.96 -5.24 -20.83
C TYR A 294 23.09 -4.43 -20.17
N ALA A 295 22.75 -3.40 -19.39
CA ALA A 295 23.72 -2.58 -18.69
C ALA A 295 24.47 -3.34 -17.57
N PHE A 296 23.83 -4.33 -16.95
CA PHE A 296 24.38 -5.08 -15.80
C PHE A 296 24.83 -6.51 -16.13
N ARG A 297 24.98 -6.89 -17.41
CA ARG A 297 25.37 -8.26 -17.81
C ARG A 297 26.71 -8.71 -17.24
N VAL A 298 27.68 -7.81 -17.17
CA VAL A 298 29.05 -8.13 -16.75
C VAL A 298 29.15 -8.15 -15.22
N ASN A 299 28.45 -7.23 -14.56
CA ASN A 299 28.42 -7.10 -13.11
C ASN A 299 26.97 -7.19 -12.65
N PRO A 300 26.50 -8.40 -12.26
CA PRO A 300 25.13 -8.57 -11.81
C PRO A 300 24.84 -7.67 -10.62
N VAL A 301 23.59 -7.22 -10.52
CA VAL A 301 23.18 -6.35 -9.42
C VAL A 301 23.18 -7.15 -8.11
N ARG A 302 23.79 -6.59 -7.07
CA ARG A 302 23.91 -7.20 -5.73
C ARG A 302 23.61 -6.17 -4.65
N PHE A 303 23.25 -6.67 -3.47
CA PHE A 303 22.86 -5.88 -2.31
C PHE A 303 23.82 -6.11 -1.15
N ALA A 304 24.22 -5.03 -0.47
CA ALA A 304 25.03 -5.08 0.74
C ALA A 304 24.19 -5.10 2.03
N SER A 305 22.88 -4.84 1.93
CA SER A 305 21.93 -5.04 3.01
C SER A 305 21.85 -6.50 3.47
N ASP A 306 21.46 -6.69 4.73
CA ASP A 306 21.18 -8.01 5.31
C ASP A 306 19.78 -8.48 4.90
N TYR A 307 18.83 -7.54 4.78
CA TYR A 307 17.44 -7.80 4.42
C TYR A 307 16.93 -6.83 3.35
N ILE A 308 16.11 -7.35 2.45
CA ILE A 308 15.47 -6.63 1.35
C ILE A 308 13.95 -6.75 1.54
N LEU A 309 13.29 -5.67 1.95
CA LEU A 309 11.84 -5.64 2.08
C LEU A 309 11.21 -5.35 0.71
N THR A 310 10.46 -6.31 0.17
CA THR A 310 9.94 -6.27 -1.20
C THR A 310 8.44 -6.04 -1.22
N TRP A 311 7.94 -5.45 -2.30
CA TRP A 311 6.51 -5.24 -2.52
C TRP A 311 5.81 -6.50 -3.01
N ALA A 312 6.54 -7.40 -3.67
CA ALA A 312 6.04 -8.62 -4.27
C ALA A 312 6.79 -9.84 -3.70
N ASP A 313 6.21 -11.03 -3.88
CA ASP A 313 6.87 -12.30 -3.54
C ASP A 313 8.09 -12.55 -4.46
N GLU A 314 9.06 -13.36 -4.01
CA GLU A 314 10.35 -13.55 -4.69
C GLU A 314 10.23 -14.10 -6.12
N ASP A 315 9.22 -14.92 -6.38
CA ASP A 315 8.91 -15.48 -7.70
C ASP A 315 8.47 -14.42 -8.71
N GLN A 316 8.02 -13.25 -8.23
CA GLN A 316 7.66 -12.09 -9.02
C GLN A 316 8.83 -11.09 -9.21
N LEU A 317 10.04 -11.45 -8.77
CA LEU A 317 11.26 -10.63 -8.86
C LEU A 317 12.28 -11.27 -9.82
N PRO A 318 12.05 -11.21 -11.15
CA PRO A 318 12.83 -11.96 -12.13
C PRO A 318 14.30 -11.54 -12.23
N ASN A 319 14.64 -10.31 -11.81
CA ASN A 319 16.00 -9.79 -11.86
C ASN A 319 16.76 -9.98 -10.53
N LEU A 320 16.11 -10.57 -9.52
CA LEU A 320 16.74 -10.88 -8.24
C LEU A 320 17.79 -11.96 -8.42
N HIS A 321 19.04 -11.61 -8.10
CA HIS A 321 20.14 -12.55 -8.17
C HIS A 321 19.88 -13.74 -7.22
N PRO A 322 20.09 -15.00 -7.64
CA PRO A 322 19.74 -16.18 -6.82
C PRO A 322 20.34 -16.18 -5.42
N MET A 323 21.59 -15.69 -5.27
CA MET A 323 22.24 -15.59 -3.97
C MET A 323 21.64 -14.53 -3.04
N GLU A 324 20.80 -13.62 -3.53
CA GLU A 324 20.18 -12.56 -2.72
C GLU A 324 18.77 -12.96 -2.25
N ARG A 325 18.20 -14.06 -2.78
CA ARG A 325 16.83 -14.53 -2.45
C ARG A 325 16.59 -14.68 -0.96
N HIS A 326 17.53 -15.27 -0.24
CA HIS A 326 17.44 -15.48 1.21
C HIS A 326 17.31 -14.19 2.04
N LYS A 327 17.59 -13.02 1.44
CA LYS A 327 17.45 -11.71 2.10
C LYS A 327 16.06 -11.12 1.92
N CYS A 328 15.27 -11.60 0.97
CA CYS A 328 14.00 -11.00 0.59
C CYS A 328 12.90 -11.32 1.62
N ILE A 329 12.16 -10.29 2.01
CA ILE A 329 10.98 -10.42 2.85
C ILE A 329 9.83 -9.64 2.19
N PRO A 330 8.82 -10.33 1.64
CA PRO A 330 7.71 -9.66 0.98
C PRO A 330 6.79 -8.99 2.02
N VAL A 331 6.75 -7.66 2.00
CA VAL A 331 5.98 -6.84 2.94
C VAL A 331 4.80 -6.10 2.30
N GLY A 332 4.82 -5.89 0.99
CA GLY A 332 3.83 -5.06 0.28
C GLY A 332 4.32 -3.62 0.09
N VAL A 333 3.44 -2.72 -0.35
CA VAL A 333 3.82 -1.33 -0.68
C VAL A 333 4.10 -0.54 0.60
N VAL A 334 5.34 -0.08 0.77
CA VAL A 334 5.73 0.79 1.88
C VAL A 334 5.79 2.23 1.38
N LYS A 335 4.63 2.91 1.38
CA LYS A 335 4.49 4.31 0.97
C LYS A 335 3.49 5.00 1.88
N GLN A 336 3.71 6.28 2.16
CA GLN A 336 2.71 7.10 2.88
C GLN A 336 1.36 7.09 2.14
N PHE A 337 1.39 7.16 0.81
CA PHE A 337 0.19 7.13 -0.03
C PHE A 337 -0.68 5.90 0.23
N ALA A 338 -0.08 4.71 0.36
CA ALA A 338 -0.79 3.46 0.64
C ALA A 338 -1.43 3.45 2.03
N GLU A 339 -0.75 4.07 3.01
CA GLU A 339 -1.26 4.24 4.36
C GLU A 339 -2.45 5.20 4.37
N ASP A 340 -2.34 6.34 3.69
CA ASP A 340 -3.43 7.32 3.55
C ASP A 340 -4.68 6.69 2.91
N VAL A 341 -4.51 5.91 1.83
CA VAL A 341 -5.60 5.15 1.19
C VAL A 341 -6.26 4.18 2.17
N SER A 342 -5.48 3.47 2.98
CA SER A 342 -6.03 2.50 3.94
C SER A 342 -6.91 3.18 4.99
N VAL A 343 -6.43 4.30 5.54
CA VAL A 343 -7.17 5.10 6.53
C VAL A 343 -8.50 5.61 5.96
N GLN A 344 -8.49 6.10 4.71
CA GLN A 344 -9.69 6.63 4.04
C GLN A 344 -10.71 5.53 3.71
N LEU A 345 -10.24 4.34 3.32
CA LEU A 345 -11.11 3.18 3.11
C LEU A 345 -11.75 2.69 4.42
N GLU A 346 -11.07 2.86 5.54
CA GLU A 346 -11.56 2.45 6.87
C GLU A 346 -12.54 3.44 7.49
N SER A 347 -12.35 4.75 7.26
CA SER A 347 -13.28 5.75 7.76
C SER A 347 -14.63 5.72 7.06
N GLY A 348 -14.72 5.04 5.90
CA GLY A 348 -15.91 5.06 5.06
C GLY A 348 -16.12 6.39 4.33
N ASP A 349 -15.18 7.34 4.48
CA ASP A 349 -15.18 8.62 3.77
C ASP A 349 -14.73 8.50 2.32
N PHE A 350 -14.44 7.27 1.87
CA PHE A 350 -14.22 6.98 0.47
C PHE A 350 -15.49 7.33 -0.29
N LYS A 351 -15.52 8.57 -0.81
CA LYS A 351 -16.66 9.11 -1.55
C LYS A 351 -16.96 8.18 -2.73
N ASN A 352 -17.96 7.33 -2.55
CA ASN A 352 -18.68 6.67 -3.63
C ASN A 352 -19.51 7.67 -4.46
N ASP A 353 -19.36 8.99 -4.27
CA ASP A 353 -20.00 10.03 -5.08
C ASP A 353 -19.62 9.98 -6.57
N SER A 354 -18.61 9.17 -6.94
CA SER A 354 -18.32 8.78 -8.32
C SER A 354 -19.42 7.91 -8.97
N GLN A 355 -20.49 7.55 -8.25
CA GLN A 355 -21.70 6.93 -8.82
C GLN A 355 -22.77 7.91 -9.31
N SER A 356 -22.58 9.22 -9.15
CA SER A 356 -23.12 10.07 -10.20
C SER A 356 -22.25 9.79 -11.43
N GLN A 357 -22.74 8.96 -12.36
CA GLN A 357 -22.43 9.15 -13.77
C GLN A 357 -22.79 10.60 -14.06
N LYS A 358 -21.91 11.52 -13.70
CA LYS A 358 -21.92 12.85 -14.24
C LYS A 358 -21.83 12.58 -15.72
N ASP A 359 -22.82 13.05 -16.46
CA ASP A 359 -22.72 13.24 -17.91
C ASP A 359 -21.56 14.23 -18.12
N HIS A 360 -20.34 13.73 -17.98
CA HIS A 360 -19.12 14.49 -18.07
C HIS A 360 -18.91 14.74 -19.55
N CYS A 361 -19.27 15.93 -20.00
CA CYS A 361 -18.81 16.43 -21.29
C CYS A 361 -17.27 16.59 -21.30
N VAL A 362 -16.64 16.71 -20.12
CA VAL A 362 -15.19 16.95 -19.96
C VAL A 362 -14.64 16.13 -18.79
N TYR A 363 -13.55 15.40 -19.02
CA TYR A 363 -12.80 14.61 -18.04
C TYR A 363 -11.59 15.39 -17.49
N ASP A 364 -11.41 15.46 -16.17
CA ASP A 364 -10.19 15.94 -15.53
C ASP A 364 -9.12 14.84 -15.56
N MET A 365 -8.06 15.02 -16.37
CA MET A 365 -7.05 13.98 -16.61
C MET A 365 -5.66 14.38 -16.10
N LEU A 366 -4.98 13.44 -15.44
CA LEU A 366 -3.59 13.59 -15.02
C LEU A 366 -2.65 12.78 -15.93
N VAL A 367 -1.70 13.44 -16.56
CA VAL A 367 -0.60 12.77 -17.27
C VAL A 367 0.68 12.91 -16.46
N ALA A 368 1.19 11.81 -15.93
CA ALA A 368 2.47 11.77 -15.26
C ALA A 368 3.58 11.50 -16.28
N GLU A 369 4.33 12.55 -16.63
CA GLU A 369 5.43 12.43 -17.59
C GLU A 369 6.64 11.75 -16.93
N ASN A 370 7.30 10.85 -17.66
CA ASN A 370 8.50 10.16 -17.22
C ASN A 370 9.63 10.32 -18.26
N LEU A 371 9.73 11.51 -18.87
CA LEU A 371 10.55 11.75 -20.07
C LEU A 371 12.07 11.62 -19.85
N HIS A 372 12.52 11.68 -18.61
CA HIS A 372 13.93 11.46 -18.25
C HIS A 372 14.32 9.98 -18.17
N SER A 373 13.35 9.06 -18.28
CA SER A 373 13.62 7.63 -18.32
C SER A 373 14.44 7.28 -19.56
N VAL A 374 15.37 6.32 -19.42
CA VAL A 374 16.16 5.76 -20.52
C VAL A 374 15.31 5.25 -21.69
N ARG A 375 14.02 4.97 -21.45
CA ARG A 375 13.01 4.62 -22.45
C ARG A 375 12.81 5.68 -23.52
N PHE A 376 13.03 6.94 -23.18
CA PHE A 376 12.90 8.07 -24.10
C PHE A 376 14.24 8.49 -24.72
N SER A 377 15.27 7.63 -24.63
CA SER A 377 16.54 7.83 -25.34
C SER A 377 16.37 7.89 -26.86
N HIS A 378 15.33 7.24 -27.39
CA HIS A 378 14.98 7.32 -28.81
C HIS A 378 14.08 8.55 -29.07
N PRO A 379 14.49 9.52 -29.91
CA PRO A 379 13.75 10.76 -30.12
C PRO A 379 12.30 10.58 -30.61
N SER A 380 12.04 9.51 -31.38
CA SER A 380 10.69 9.19 -31.86
C SER A 380 9.72 8.89 -30.73
N LYS A 381 10.14 8.19 -29.66
CA LYS A 381 9.27 7.88 -28.50
C LYS A 381 8.93 9.14 -27.73
N TYR A 382 9.91 10.01 -27.53
CA TYR A 382 9.72 11.32 -26.92
C TYR A 382 8.68 12.15 -27.69
N GLN A 383 8.85 12.22 -29.02
CA GLN A 383 7.93 12.98 -29.87
C GLN A 383 6.51 12.40 -29.86
N ARG A 384 6.35 11.08 -29.83
CA ARG A 384 5.02 10.45 -29.76
C ARG A 384 4.28 10.76 -28.47
N LEU A 385 4.95 10.68 -27.31
CA LEU A 385 4.31 11.07 -26.05
C LEU A 385 3.97 12.56 -26.03
N LEU A 386 4.83 13.41 -26.60
CA LEU A 386 4.50 14.82 -26.77
C LEU A 386 3.28 15.05 -27.66
N ASN A 387 3.16 14.33 -28.77
CA ASN A 387 1.97 14.40 -29.64
C ASN A 387 0.72 13.98 -28.87
N PHE A 388 0.77 12.87 -28.13
CA PHE A 388 -0.31 12.45 -27.24
C PHE A 388 -0.72 13.56 -26.26
N ILE A 389 0.25 14.18 -25.57
CA ILE A 389 0.00 15.28 -24.63
C ILE A 389 -0.61 16.49 -25.34
N ASN A 390 -0.12 16.84 -26.53
CA ASN A 390 -0.64 17.96 -27.32
C ASN A 390 -2.09 17.73 -27.71
N ASP A 391 -2.40 16.55 -28.24
CA ASP A 391 -3.74 16.19 -28.71
C ASP A 391 -4.73 16.18 -27.54
N ALA A 392 -4.32 15.65 -26.39
CA ALA A 392 -5.10 15.69 -25.16
C ALA A 392 -5.33 17.13 -24.65
N ASN A 393 -4.34 18.01 -24.77
CA ASN A 393 -4.41 19.40 -24.27
C ASN A 393 -5.33 20.30 -25.10
N VAL A 394 -5.53 20.00 -26.38
CA VAL A 394 -6.41 20.77 -27.28
C VAL A 394 -7.81 20.16 -27.39
N SER A 395 -8.04 18.99 -26.81
CA SER A 395 -9.34 18.33 -26.81
C SER A 395 -10.33 19.02 -25.88
N GLU A 396 -11.54 19.28 -26.39
CA GLU A 396 -12.64 19.82 -25.57
C GLU A 396 -13.19 18.80 -24.56
N GLN A 397 -12.88 17.51 -24.75
CA GLN A 397 -13.34 16.42 -23.88
C GLN A 397 -12.46 16.22 -22.65
N VAL A 398 -11.30 16.87 -22.57
CA VAL A 398 -10.33 16.62 -21.50
C VAL A 398 -9.73 17.92 -20.96
N LYS A 399 -9.72 18.04 -19.64
CA LYS A 399 -8.98 19.06 -18.91
C LYS A 399 -7.67 18.45 -18.41
N LEU A 400 -6.61 18.66 -19.19
CA LEU A 400 -5.30 18.06 -18.94
C LEU A 400 -4.54 18.76 -17.81
N THR A 401 -3.97 17.97 -16.90
CA THR A 401 -2.91 18.39 -15.97
C THR A 401 -1.71 17.47 -16.11
N ILE A 402 -0.50 18.03 -16.11
CA ILE A 402 0.76 17.29 -16.21
C ILE A 402 1.43 17.20 -14.84
N ARG A 403 1.75 15.98 -14.40
CA ARG A 403 2.68 15.75 -13.29
C ARG A 403 4.07 15.52 -13.86
N SER A 404 4.92 16.54 -13.75
CA SER A 404 6.33 16.43 -14.11
C SER A 404 7.07 15.46 -13.19
N HIS A 405 7.98 14.65 -13.71
CA HIS A 405 8.77 13.77 -12.85
C HIS A 405 9.67 14.60 -11.91
N PRO A 406 9.69 14.31 -10.58
CA PRO A 406 10.44 15.10 -9.60
C PRO A 406 11.91 15.33 -9.94
N ALA A 407 12.57 14.33 -10.53
CA ALA A 407 14.01 14.37 -10.79
C ALA A 407 14.43 15.31 -11.93
N ALA A 408 13.57 15.51 -12.93
CA ALA A 408 13.97 16.16 -14.18
C ALA A 408 13.05 17.30 -14.60
N ARG A 409 11.75 17.21 -14.32
CA ARG A 409 10.74 18.23 -14.64
C ARG A 409 10.86 18.72 -16.09
N THR A 410 11.00 17.79 -17.02
CA THR A 410 11.44 18.04 -18.40
C THR A 410 10.53 19.01 -19.15
N LEU A 411 9.21 18.91 -18.95
CA LEU A 411 8.26 19.83 -19.59
C LEU A 411 8.06 21.12 -18.78
N GLU A 412 8.06 21.04 -17.45
CA GLU A 412 7.78 22.20 -16.61
C GLU A 412 8.89 23.27 -16.64
N LEU A 413 10.15 22.86 -16.83
CA LEU A 413 11.30 23.78 -16.85
C LEU A 413 11.57 24.39 -18.24
N LYS A 414 10.89 23.91 -19.28
CA LYS A 414 11.05 24.40 -20.66
C LYS A 414 10.17 25.63 -20.90
N PRO A 415 10.74 26.79 -21.31
CA PRO A 415 9.97 28.00 -21.56
C PRO A 415 8.80 27.79 -22.53
N GLU A 416 8.99 26.99 -23.58
CA GLU A 416 8.00 26.74 -24.62
C GLU A 416 6.78 25.91 -24.17
N THR A 417 6.90 25.17 -23.06
CA THR A 417 5.82 24.32 -22.54
C THR A 417 5.24 24.82 -21.21
N LYS A 418 5.94 25.73 -20.52
CA LYS A 418 5.55 26.23 -19.20
C LYS A 418 4.17 26.88 -19.18
N ASP A 419 3.87 27.71 -20.18
CA ASP A 419 2.58 28.42 -20.28
C ASP A 419 1.56 27.64 -21.12
N LYS A 420 1.99 26.54 -21.74
CA LYS A 420 1.16 25.69 -22.60
C LYS A 420 0.31 24.70 -21.80
N TYR A 421 0.84 24.22 -20.68
CA TYR A 421 0.23 23.16 -19.88
C TYR A 421 0.00 23.59 -18.45
N ARG A 422 -1.03 22.99 -17.84
CA ARG A 422 -1.22 23.05 -16.40
C ARG A 422 -0.33 22.01 -15.72
N PHE A 423 0.51 22.43 -14.78
CA PHE A 423 1.38 21.51 -14.03
C PHE A 423 0.87 21.26 -12.61
N LEU A 424 0.96 20.01 -12.17
CA LEU A 424 0.76 19.61 -10.78
C LEU A 424 2.07 19.78 -10.00
N SER A 425 2.11 20.78 -9.12
CA SER A 425 3.26 21.06 -8.26
C SER A 425 3.18 20.36 -6.90
N GLY A 426 4.32 20.07 -6.26
CA GLY A 426 4.39 19.49 -4.91
C GLY A 426 4.28 17.95 -4.87
N ALA A 427 4.25 17.38 -3.67
CA ALA A 427 4.07 15.95 -3.47
C ALA A 427 2.71 15.44 -3.93
N LEU A 428 2.71 14.20 -4.38
CA LEU A 428 1.49 13.49 -4.75
C LEU A 428 0.87 12.90 -3.47
N SER A 429 -0.38 13.24 -3.19
CA SER A 429 -1.15 12.65 -2.10
C SER A 429 -2.40 11.96 -2.64
N PHE A 430 -2.97 11.06 -1.86
CA PHE A 430 -4.21 10.36 -2.19
C PHE A 430 -5.31 11.35 -2.61
N ASP A 431 -5.60 12.34 -1.76
CA ASP A 431 -6.65 13.34 -2.02
C ASP A 431 -6.46 14.08 -3.34
N ARG A 432 -5.21 14.30 -3.76
CA ARG A 432 -4.92 15.01 -5.02
C ARG A 432 -5.09 14.11 -6.23
N VAL A 433 -4.72 12.83 -6.12
CA VAL A 433 -4.93 11.85 -7.21
C VAL A 433 -6.42 11.59 -7.38
N ALA A 434 -7.16 11.46 -6.30
CA ALA A 434 -8.61 11.21 -6.30
C ALA A 434 -9.44 12.34 -6.95
N LEU A 435 -8.85 13.50 -7.26
CA LEU A 435 -9.52 14.59 -7.99
C LEU A 435 -9.61 14.37 -9.51
N TYR A 436 -8.93 13.36 -10.04
CA TYR A 436 -8.87 13.11 -11.48
C TYR A 436 -9.74 11.92 -11.88
N ASP A 437 -10.32 12.01 -13.07
CA ASP A 437 -11.14 10.95 -13.67
C ASP A 437 -10.30 9.85 -14.32
N ALA A 438 -9.06 10.19 -14.70
CA ALA A 438 -8.10 9.25 -15.27
C ALA A 438 -6.66 9.70 -15.02
N LEU A 439 -5.76 8.72 -14.87
CA LEU A 439 -4.32 8.91 -14.80
C LEU A 439 -3.63 8.13 -15.92
N ILE A 440 -2.70 8.77 -16.60
CA ILE A 440 -1.92 8.16 -17.67
C ILE A 440 -0.44 8.38 -17.41
N SER A 441 0.35 7.34 -17.56
CA SER A 441 1.81 7.45 -17.44
C SER A 441 2.48 6.40 -18.31
N PRO A 442 3.68 6.69 -18.87
CA PRO A 442 4.60 5.63 -19.23
C PRO A 442 4.85 4.70 -18.01
N PRO A 443 5.36 3.48 -18.20
CA PRO A 443 5.67 2.55 -17.10
C PRO A 443 6.30 3.26 -15.89
N SER A 444 5.51 3.35 -14.81
CA SER A 444 5.80 4.11 -13.61
C SER A 444 4.90 3.68 -12.46
N THR A 445 5.44 3.71 -11.25
CA THR A 445 4.74 3.30 -10.02
C THR A 445 3.60 4.23 -9.64
N ILE A 446 3.51 5.42 -10.23
CA ILE A 446 2.36 6.32 -10.05
C ILE A 446 1.04 5.70 -10.54
N LEU A 447 1.11 4.72 -11.46
CA LEU A 447 -0.07 3.95 -11.88
C LEU A 447 -0.64 3.10 -10.75
N LEU A 448 0.22 2.63 -9.83
CA LEU A 448 -0.21 1.95 -8.60
C LEU A 448 -0.92 2.92 -7.66
N ASP A 449 -0.39 4.13 -7.51
CA ASP A 449 -1.00 5.18 -6.68
C ASP A 449 -2.42 5.52 -7.21
N ALA A 450 -2.60 5.64 -8.53
CA ALA A 450 -3.92 5.80 -9.15
C ALA A 450 -4.85 4.61 -8.90
N ALA A 451 -4.37 3.37 -9.12
CA ALA A 451 -5.16 2.17 -8.88
C ALA A 451 -5.62 2.06 -7.41
N MET A 452 -4.75 2.38 -6.46
CA MET A 452 -5.07 2.43 -5.03
C MET A 452 -6.06 3.54 -4.69
N ALA A 453 -5.96 4.69 -5.36
CA ALA A 453 -6.89 5.80 -5.20
C ALA A 453 -8.25 5.58 -5.87
N GLY A 454 -8.46 4.44 -6.54
CA GLY A 454 -9.67 4.17 -7.30
C GLY A 454 -9.78 4.99 -8.59
N VAL A 455 -8.68 5.53 -9.10
CA VAL A 455 -8.65 6.29 -10.35
C VAL A 455 -8.27 5.34 -11.50
N PRO A 456 -9.01 5.34 -12.63
CA PRO A 456 -8.61 4.65 -13.85
C PRO A 456 -7.17 5.03 -14.25
N ALA A 457 -6.27 4.05 -14.27
CA ALA A 457 -4.87 4.18 -14.63
C ALA A 457 -4.63 3.52 -16.00
N PHE A 458 -3.93 4.21 -16.90
CA PHE A 458 -3.59 3.72 -18.23
C PHE A 458 -2.09 3.79 -18.47
N VAL A 459 -1.54 2.72 -19.04
CA VAL A 459 -0.12 2.66 -19.39
C VAL A 459 0.07 3.28 -20.77
N TRP A 460 0.74 4.42 -20.85
CA TRP A 460 1.17 4.93 -22.15
C TRP A 460 2.30 4.04 -22.69
N SER A 461 2.13 3.51 -23.90
CA SER A 461 3.15 2.68 -24.54
C SER A 461 3.18 2.95 -26.05
N ASP A 462 4.38 3.01 -26.62
CA ASP A 462 4.51 3.04 -28.06
C ASP A 462 4.29 1.60 -28.57
N ASN A 463 3.23 1.35 -29.35
CA ASN A 463 2.79 0.03 -29.90
C ASN A 463 3.87 -0.97 -30.38
N SER A 464 5.15 -0.58 -30.44
CA SER A 464 6.30 -1.43 -30.70
C SER A 464 6.59 -2.49 -29.63
N LEU A 465 5.87 -2.50 -28.49
CA LEU A 465 5.78 -3.62 -27.52
C LEU A 465 7.09 -4.31 -27.12
N THR A 466 8.24 -3.65 -27.22
CA THR A 466 9.52 -4.23 -26.79
C THR A 466 9.63 -4.15 -25.26
N GLY A 467 8.94 -5.04 -24.54
CA GLY A 467 9.26 -5.50 -23.18
C GLY A 467 9.14 -4.51 -22.01
N ASP A 468 8.73 -3.27 -22.23
CA ASP A 468 8.82 -2.20 -21.21
C ASP A 468 7.60 -2.10 -20.27
N ALA A 469 6.49 -2.75 -20.60
CA ALA A 469 5.23 -2.67 -19.85
C ALA A 469 4.84 -3.96 -19.10
N VAL A 470 5.67 -5.01 -19.15
CA VAL A 470 5.38 -6.33 -18.54
C VAL A 470 5.03 -6.20 -17.06
N ASN A 471 5.65 -5.22 -16.37
CA ASN A 471 5.37 -4.99 -14.96
C ASN A 471 3.96 -4.44 -14.68
N TYR A 472 3.30 -3.99 -15.73
CA TYR A 472 2.00 -3.37 -15.76
C TYR A 472 0.99 -4.21 -16.56
N ASP A 473 1.34 -5.47 -16.89
CA ASP A 473 0.45 -6.39 -17.61
C ASP A 473 -0.86 -6.58 -16.85
N GLY A 474 -1.96 -6.26 -17.53
CA GLY A 474 -3.30 -6.24 -16.97
C GLY A 474 -3.87 -4.83 -16.76
N LEU A 475 -3.04 -3.78 -16.87
CA LEU A 475 -3.53 -2.43 -17.13
C LEU A 475 -3.76 -2.25 -18.63
N LEU A 476 -4.76 -1.44 -18.96
CA LEU A 476 -5.00 -1.07 -20.34
C LEU A 476 -3.91 -0.12 -20.84
N SER A 477 -3.39 -0.40 -22.04
CA SER A 477 -2.38 0.44 -22.68
C SER A 477 -2.99 1.34 -23.74
N VAL A 478 -2.50 2.58 -23.82
CA VAL A 478 -2.87 3.56 -24.84
C VAL A 478 -1.59 4.06 -25.53
N ALA A 479 -1.63 4.25 -26.84
CA ALA A 479 -0.46 4.73 -27.59
C ALA A 479 -0.65 6.15 -28.12
N ASP A 480 -1.89 6.49 -28.45
CA ASP A 480 -2.30 7.83 -28.87
C ASP A 480 -3.61 8.26 -28.19
N PHE A 481 -4.03 9.50 -28.46
CA PHE A 481 -5.21 10.07 -27.82
C PHE A 481 -6.52 9.46 -28.35
N ALA A 482 -6.52 8.96 -29.60
CA ALA A 482 -7.69 8.32 -30.18
C ALA A 482 -8.00 6.99 -29.47
N ASP A 483 -6.96 6.22 -29.11
CA ASP A 483 -7.11 5.03 -28.27
C ASP A 483 -7.86 5.37 -26.98
N LEU A 484 -7.42 6.42 -26.29
CA LEU A 484 -8.02 6.85 -25.02
C LEU A 484 -9.49 7.27 -25.18
N GLN A 485 -9.83 7.96 -26.28
CA GLN A 485 -11.23 8.34 -26.54
C GLN A 485 -12.14 7.11 -26.68
N GLN A 486 -11.65 6.02 -27.29
CA GLN A 486 -12.40 4.76 -27.35
C GLN A 486 -12.59 4.16 -25.95
N VAL A 487 -11.58 4.28 -25.09
CA VAL A 487 -11.67 3.81 -23.70
C VAL A 487 -12.72 4.58 -22.91
N PHE A 488 -12.75 5.91 -23.03
CA PHE A 488 -13.76 6.73 -22.38
C PHE A 488 -15.19 6.37 -22.83
N ALA A 489 -15.37 5.97 -24.09
CA ALA A 489 -16.64 5.46 -24.59
C ALA A 489 -17.04 4.07 -24.03
N SER A 490 -16.09 3.28 -23.51
CA SER A 490 -16.29 1.88 -23.09
C SER A 490 -16.64 1.66 -21.61
N SER A 491 -16.90 2.74 -20.84
CA SER A 491 -17.12 2.79 -19.38
C SER A 491 -15.86 2.65 -18.50
N LEU A 492 -15.61 3.68 -17.67
CA LEU A 492 -14.47 3.74 -16.75
C LEU A 492 -14.58 2.81 -15.54
N ALA A 493 -15.79 2.41 -15.14
CA ALA A 493 -15.99 1.60 -13.94
C ALA A 493 -15.32 0.21 -14.06
N HIS A 494 -15.39 -0.42 -15.23
CA HIS A 494 -14.72 -1.69 -15.49
C HIS A 494 -13.19 -1.56 -15.49
N GLN A 495 -12.68 -0.38 -15.85
CA GLN A 495 -11.24 -0.10 -15.79
C GLN A 495 -10.76 0.00 -14.34
N GLN A 496 -11.51 0.67 -13.46
CA GLN A 496 -11.15 0.78 -12.03
C GLN A 496 -11.01 -0.60 -11.38
N VAL A 497 -11.97 -1.49 -11.61
CA VAL A 497 -11.94 -2.88 -11.09
C VAL A 497 -10.72 -3.62 -11.63
N SER A 498 -10.44 -3.49 -12.92
CA SER A 498 -9.29 -4.14 -13.57
C SER A 498 -7.96 -3.64 -13.00
N ASN A 499 -7.84 -2.33 -12.77
CA ASN A 499 -6.64 -1.70 -12.21
C ASN A 499 -6.40 -2.13 -10.76
N PHE A 500 -7.47 -2.17 -9.96
CA PHE A 500 -7.38 -2.64 -8.58
C PHE A 500 -6.98 -4.12 -8.52
N ALA A 501 -7.56 -4.96 -9.38
CA ALA A 501 -7.17 -6.37 -9.51
C ALA A 501 -5.71 -6.52 -9.95
N TRP A 502 -5.24 -5.68 -10.88
CA TRP A 502 -3.83 -5.64 -11.27
C TRP A 502 -2.92 -5.32 -10.07
N ALA A 503 -3.24 -4.30 -9.29
CA ALA A 503 -2.46 -3.90 -8.12
C ALA A 503 -2.38 -5.02 -7.08
N LEU A 504 -3.50 -5.72 -6.83
CA LEU A 504 -3.55 -6.87 -5.92
C LEU A 504 -2.73 -8.07 -6.41
N ARG A 505 -2.65 -8.32 -7.73
CA ARG A 505 -1.85 -9.41 -8.28
C ARG A 505 -0.34 -9.15 -8.22
N ASN A 506 0.06 -7.88 -8.25
CA ASN A 506 1.45 -7.48 -8.36
C ASN A 506 2.09 -7.07 -7.02
N THR A 507 1.31 -6.99 -5.95
CA THR A 507 1.80 -6.66 -4.60
C THR A 507 1.36 -7.70 -3.59
N LYS A 508 2.21 -7.92 -2.57
CA LYS A 508 1.87 -8.76 -1.41
C LYS A 508 0.74 -8.17 -0.58
N ALA A 509 0.75 -6.84 -0.45
CA ALA A 509 -0.27 -6.05 0.22
C ALA A 509 -0.24 -4.63 -0.35
N LEU A 510 -1.42 -4.04 -0.54
CA LEU A 510 -1.54 -2.65 -1.00
C LEU A 510 -1.01 -1.65 0.02
N ASN A 511 -1.07 -1.99 1.31
CA ASN A 511 -0.39 -1.28 2.38
C ASN A 511 0.50 -2.25 3.16
N GLY A 512 1.79 -2.22 2.84
CA GLY A 512 2.82 -3.02 3.48
C GLY A 512 3.50 -2.35 4.67
N THR A 513 3.21 -1.08 4.95
CA THR A 513 3.89 -0.31 6.00
C THR A 513 3.79 -0.98 7.38
N PRO A 514 2.62 -1.46 7.86
CA PRO A 514 2.53 -2.15 9.15
C PRO A 514 3.37 -3.43 9.19
N LYS A 515 3.37 -4.21 8.10
CA LYS A 515 4.14 -5.46 8.00
C LYS A 515 5.65 -5.17 7.97
N ALA A 516 6.07 -4.17 7.22
CA ALA A 516 7.46 -3.71 7.18
C ALA A 516 7.93 -3.25 8.57
N TRP A 517 7.13 -2.42 9.25
CA TRP A 517 7.40 -1.95 10.60
C TRP A 517 7.59 -3.11 11.59
N ASN A 518 6.65 -4.05 11.65
CA ASN A 518 6.74 -5.21 12.54
C ASN A 518 7.93 -6.11 12.20
N THR A 519 8.26 -6.23 10.91
CA THR A 519 9.44 -6.98 10.47
C THR A 519 10.71 -6.32 10.99
N ILE A 520 10.84 -5.00 10.87
CA ILE A 520 11.99 -4.24 11.37
C ILE A 520 12.15 -4.43 12.89
N LEU A 521 11.07 -4.30 13.66
CA LEU A 521 11.12 -4.49 15.12
C LEU A 521 11.58 -5.91 15.50
N ARG A 522 11.03 -6.94 14.84
CA ARG A 522 11.45 -8.34 15.04
C ARG A 522 12.91 -8.57 14.71
N LEU A 523 13.40 -8.03 13.59
CA LEU A 523 14.81 -8.14 13.21
C LEU A 523 15.73 -7.53 14.26
N LEU A 524 15.28 -6.44 14.90
CA LEU A 524 16.01 -5.73 15.95
C LEU A 524 15.83 -6.33 17.35
N ASN A 525 14.97 -7.35 17.52
CA ASN A 525 14.58 -7.95 18.79
C ASN A 525 14.03 -6.91 19.81
N VAL A 526 13.15 -6.01 19.36
CA VAL A 526 12.51 -4.97 20.18
C VAL A 526 11.00 -4.98 20.12
#